data_AF-A0A355GPD5-F1
#
_entry.id   AF-A0A355GPD5-F1
#
_cell.length_a   1.000
_cell.length_b   1.000
_cell.length_c   1.000
_cell.angle_alpha   90.00
_cell.angle_beta   90.00
_cell.angle_gamma   90.00
#
_symmetry.space_group_name_H-M   'P 1'
#
loop_
_entity.id
_entity.type
_entity.pdbx_description
1 polymer ?
#
loop_
_entity_poly.entity_id
_entity_poly.type
_entity_poly.pdbx_seq_one_letter_code
_entity_poly.pdbx_strand_id
1 'polypeptide(L)' 'MKRFKVVVNGTPYEVDVEEVSSGSTAPSAPQAVLAPAPVAAVAAPAKAATA' A
#
# COMPACT_ATOMS: atom_id res chain seq x y z
N MET A 1 -7.60 -18.00 19.74
CA MET A 1 -7.62 -19.44 20.08
C MET A 1 -9.04 -19.92 20.21
N LYS A 2 -9.59 -20.63 19.21
CA LYS A 2 -10.94 -21.21 19.24
C LYS A 2 -10.85 -22.72 19.10
N ARG A 3 -11.53 -23.45 19.98
CA ARG A 3 -11.53 -24.91 20.00
C ARG A 3 -12.66 -25.47 19.15
N PHE A 4 -12.33 -26.37 18.25
CA PHE A 4 -13.29 -27.06 17.38
C PHE A 4 -13.28 -28.55 17.67
N LYS A 5 -14.49 -29.11 17.83
CA LYS A 5 -14.70 -30.56 17.89
C LYS A 5 -14.93 -31.05 16.47
N VAL A 6 -13.97 -31.80 15.94
CA VAL A 6 -14.02 -32.35 14.59
C VAL A 6 -14.09 -33.86 14.70
N VAL A 7 -14.99 -34.50 13.95
CA VAL A 7 -15.07 -35.96 13.90
C VAL A 7 -14.53 -36.42 12.55
N VAL A 8 -13.45 -37.19 12.55
CA VAL A 8 -12.83 -37.74 11.34
C VAL A 8 -13.00 -39.26 11.37
N ASN A 9 -13.71 -39.82 10.39
CA ASN A 9 -14.01 -41.26 10.31
C ASN A 9 -14.63 -41.84 11.60
N GLY A 10 -15.40 -41.03 12.34
CA GLY A 10 -16.02 -41.43 13.61
C GLY A 10 -15.16 -41.22 14.86
N THR A 11 -13.90 -40.80 14.72
CA THR A 11 -13.03 -40.46 15.86
C THR A 11 -13.11 -38.96 16.17
N PRO A 12 -13.47 -38.56 17.41
CA PRO A 12 -13.52 -37.16 17.80
C PRO A 12 -12.12 -36.62 18.09
N TYR A 13 -11.82 -35.46 17.52
CA TYR A 13 -10.60 -34.70 17.72
C TYR A 13 -10.95 -33.29 18.18
N GLU A 14 -10.09 -32.75 19.05
CA GLU A 14 -10.13 -31.34 19.46
C GLU A 14 -8.97 -30.62 18.80
N VAL A 15 -9.30 -29.58 18.03
CA VAL A 15 -8.31 -28.74 17.36
C VAL A 15 -8.44 -27.33 17.93
N ASP A 16 -7.35 -26.83 18.51
CA ASP A 16 -7.21 -25.43 18.89
C ASP A 16 -6.70 -24.66 17.66
N VAL A 17 -7.58 -23.86 17.06
CA VAL A 17 -7.24 -23.02 15.92
C VAL A 17 -6.91 -21.62 16.45
N GLU A 18 -5.66 -21.20 16.27
CA GLU A 18 -5.34 -19.78 16.32
C GLU A 18 -5.95 -19.14 15.06
N GLU A 19 -6.87 -18.20 15.27
CA GLU A 19 -7.31 -17.37 14.16
C GLU A 19 -6.12 -16.50 13.79
N VAL A 20 -5.46 -16.81 12.68
CA VAL A 20 -4.64 -15.82 11.98
C VAL A 20 -5.65 -14.82 11.43
N SER A 21 -6.07 -13.88 12.28
CA SER A 21 -6.92 -12.78 11.85
C SER A 21 -6.26 -12.23 10.58
N SER A 22 -7.04 -12.26 9.50
CA SER A 22 -6.76 -11.63 8.23
C SER A 22 -6.59 -10.13 8.43
N GLY A 23 -5.45 -9.78 9.00
CA GLY A 23 -5.05 -8.49 9.52
C GLY A 23 -3.54 -8.48 9.78
N SER A 24 -2.80 -9.41 9.15
CA SER A 24 -1.47 -9.10 8.65
C SER A 24 -1.66 -7.79 7.87
N THR A 25 -1.34 -6.68 8.52
CA THR A 25 -1.34 -5.35 7.93
C THR A 25 -0.45 -5.49 6.72
N ALA A 26 -1.06 -5.59 5.55
CA ALA A 26 -0.33 -5.58 4.29
C ALA A 26 0.62 -4.38 4.39
N PRO A 27 1.94 -4.58 4.20
CA PRO A 27 2.89 -3.49 4.35
C PRO A 27 2.42 -2.36 3.45
N SER A 28 2.18 -1.18 4.05
CA SER A 28 1.75 -0.02 3.28
C SER A 28 2.81 0.27 2.22
N ALA A 29 2.38 0.28 0.95
CA ALA A 29 3.26 0.59 -0.16
C ALA A 29 3.84 2.01 0.02
N PRO A 30 5.14 2.22 -0.27
CA PRO A 30 5.75 3.54 -0.16
C PRO A 30 5.00 4.54 -1.04
N GLN A 31 4.65 5.69 -0.45
CA GLN A 31 3.96 6.76 -1.16
C GLN A 31 4.90 7.37 -2.21
N ALA A 32 4.42 7.48 -3.44
CA ALA A 32 5.15 8.14 -4.51
C ALA A 32 5.33 9.64 -4.18
N VAL A 33 6.58 10.08 -4.12
CA VAL A 33 6.92 11.49 -3.90
C VAL A 33 6.85 12.20 -5.25
N LEU A 34 6.09 13.30 -5.33
CA LEU A 34 5.98 14.10 -6.55
C LEU A 34 7.32 14.78 -6.87
N ALA A 35 7.74 14.67 -8.13
CA ALA A 35 8.95 15.33 -8.63
C ALA A 35 8.78 16.86 -8.63
N PRO A 36 9.86 17.63 -8.40
CA PRO A 36 9.82 19.08 -8.46
C PRO A 36 9.34 19.58 -9.82
N ALA A 37 8.46 20.59 -9.82
CA ALA A 37 7.94 21.18 -11.04
C ALA A 37 9.06 21.86 -11.85
N PRO A 38 9.04 21.75 -13.19
CA PRO A 38 10.01 22.42 -14.04
C PRO A 38 9.90 23.94 -13.87
N VAL A 39 11.03 24.60 -13.61
CA VAL A 39 11.12 26.05 -13.52
C VAL A 39 11.00 26.62 -14.93
N ALA A 40 9.98 27.46 -15.15
CA ALA A 40 9.79 28.14 -16.43
C ALA A 40 10.97 29.10 -16.71
N ALA A 41 11.60 28.95 -17.87
CA ALA A 41 12.61 29.88 -18.33
C ALA A 41 11.96 31.23 -18.68
N VAL A 42 12.51 32.31 -18.13
CA VAL A 42 12.06 33.68 -18.42
C VAL A 42 12.46 34.06 -19.85
N ALA A 43 11.48 34.45 -20.67
CA ALA A 43 11.73 34.96 -22.01
C ALA A 43 12.53 36.28 -21.95
N ALA A 44 13.62 36.36 -22.73
CA ALA A 44 14.44 37.57 -22.84
C ALA A 44 13.64 38.72 -23.49
N PRO A 45 13.83 39.98 -23.07
CA PRO A 45 13.13 41.11 -23.68
C PRO A 45 13.60 41.31 -25.12
N ALA A 46 12.64 41.41 -26.03
CA ALA A 46 12.90 41.76 -27.43
C ALA A 46 13.50 43.16 -27.50
N LYS A 47 14.68 43.24 -28.13
CA LYS A 47 15.38 44.50 -28.39
C LYS A 47 14.50 45.39 -29.26
N ALA A 48 14.13 46.57 -28.74
CA ALA A 48 13.38 47.58 -29.48
C ALA A 48 14.13 47.95 -30.77
N ALA A 49 13.50 47.72 -31.92
CA ALA A 49 13.93 48.28 -33.19
C ALA A 49 13.42 49.74 -33.24
N THR A 50 14.37 50.66 -33.19
CA THR A 50 14.19 52.10 -33.42
C THR A 50 13.63 52.37 -34.83
N ALA A 51 12.64 53.26 -34.91
CA ALA A 51 12.18 53.92 -36.13
C ALA A 51 13.10 55.08 -36.51
#